data_AF-A0A661IHP6-F1
#
_entry.id   AF-A0A661IHP6-F1
#
_cell.length_a   1.000
_cell.length_b   1.000
_cell.length_c   1.000
_cell.angle_alpha   90.00
_cell.angle_beta   90.00
_cell.angle_gamma   90.00
#
_symmetry.space_group_name_H-M   'P 1'
#
loop_
_entity.id
_entity.type
_entity.pdbx_description
1 polymer ?
#
loop_
_entity_poly.entity_id
_entity_poly.type
_entity_poly.pdbx_seq_one_letter_code
_entity_poly.pdbx_strand_id
1 'polypeptide(L)'
;DLPREVLITAMEHHQRYFPVVDREGRLLPFFVAVSNTEPKDLEVVRQGNQRVLKARLADARFFFEEDLKVPLEERVEELKGMVFQAQLGTLYEKTLRVKELAGRLAERVAPHAKEAAQRAAYLSKVDLLTEMVGEFPQLQGVMGREYALRSGERPEVAQAIFEHYLPRSAGDTLPESDAGALVSVADKIDTVVGCFGVGLVPTGTSDPFALRRQTLGIINIILEKGYRLSLKELIGWASELLRERMEREKVEEQVLEFFRGRYENLLFPEGWGREEVAAVLNVQMDDLVDARRRIEALSRMRPLPEFESMVVAFKRVANIVRGTDYPEEPDPSLFIEEQERELYETFQGVKEEFQRLFEAEDYEGILRLFSRMRPAVDAFFDNVLVMEEDKRLRQNRLSLLGKINDLFMKIADFSVLT
;
A
#
# COMPACT_ATOMS: atom_id res chain seq x y z
N ASP A 1 15.91 25.09 24.11
CA ASP A 1 16.45 23.73 24.28
C ASP A 1 15.42 22.65 24.06
N LEU A 2 14.21 22.80 24.62
CA LEU A 2 13.09 21.91 24.31
C LEU A 2 12.68 22.02 22.82
N PRO A 3 12.37 20.90 22.16
CA PRO A 3 11.79 20.89 20.82
C PRO A 3 10.50 21.69 20.75
N ARG A 4 10.23 22.29 19.60
CA ARG A 4 9.03 23.11 19.35
C ARG A 4 7.76 22.30 19.60
N GLU A 5 7.73 21.06 19.16
CA GLU A 5 6.62 20.14 19.27
C GLU A 5 6.31 19.83 20.74
N VAL A 6 7.32 19.65 21.59
CA VAL A 6 7.13 19.47 23.05
C VAL A 6 6.43 20.69 23.66
N LEU A 7 6.87 21.90 23.31
CA LEU A 7 6.28 23.14 23.82
C LEU A 7 4.81 23.29 23.41
N ILE A 8 4.51 23.01 22.13
CA ILE A 8 3.16 23.08 21.57
C ILE A 8 2.25 22.05 22.25
N THR A 9 2.68 20.79 22.31
CA THR A 9 1.89 19.70 22.91
C THR A 9 1.59 19.97 24.37
N ALA A 10 2.56 20.48 25.15
CA ALA A 10 2.35 20.84 26.55
C ALA A 10 1.33 21.98 26.72
N MET A 11 1.28 22.95 25.80
CA MET A 11 0.28 24.03 25.82
C MET A 11 -1.11 23.54 25.44
N GLU A 12 -1.21 22.80 24.33
CA GLU A 12 -2.50 22.40 23.74
C GLU A 12 -3.18 21.29 24.54
N HIS A 13 -2.47 20.20 24.85
CA HIS A 13 -3.10 19.01 25.42
C HIS A 13 -3.33 19.12 26.94
N HIS A 14 -2.37 19.69 27.67
CA HIS A 14 -2.47 19.73 29.14
C HIS A 14 -3.27 20.92 29.64
N GLN A 15 -3.32 22.02 28.88
CA GLN A 15 -3.94 23.27 29.32
C GLN A 15 -4.94 23.87 28.34
N ARG A 16 -5.12 23.30 27.14
CA ARG A 16 -5.99 23.85 26.08
C ARG A 16 -5.65 25.31 25.76
N TYR A 17 -4.36 25.64 25.84
CA TYR A 17 -3.84 26.93 25.44
C TYR A 17 -3.51 26.92 23.96
N PHE A 18 -3.61 28.08 23.33
CA PHE A 18 -3.23 28.26 21.95
C PHE A 18 -1.80 28.83 21.90
N PRO A 19 -0.81 28.10 21.36
CA PRO A 19 0.52 28.64 21.13
C PRO A 19 0.46 29.76 20.10
N VAL A 20 1.25 30.81 20.29
CA VAL A 20 1.31 31.93 19.35
C VAL A 20 2.54 31.78 18.46
N VAL A 21 2.35 31.90 17.15
CA VAL A 21 3.43 31.92 16.17
C VAL A 21 3.53 33.29 15.50
N ASP A 22 4.72 33.65 15.01
CA ASP A 22 4.90 34.82 14.15
C ASP A 22 4.43 34.54 12.71
N ARG A 23 4.60 35.54 11.82
CA ARG A 23 4.21 35.41 10.41
C ARG A 23 5.03 34.38 9.65
N GLU A 24 6.20 34.05 10.16
CA GLU A 24 7.13 33.06 9.63
C GLU A 24 6.93 31.65 10.25
N GLY A 25 5.95 31.49 11.14
CA GLY A 25 5.59 30.22 11.79
C GLY A 25 6.46 29.85 12.99
N ARG A 26 7.37 30.73 13.44
CA ARG A 26 8.21 30.51 14.61
C ARG A 26 7.40 30.71 15.89
N LEU A 27 7.58 29.79 16.84
CA LEU A 27 6.90 29.85 18.12
C LEU A 27 7.37 31.05 18.93
N LEU A 28 6.45 31.91 19.35
CA LEU A 28 6.69 33.05 20.21
C LEU A 28 6.50 32.66 21.69
N PRO A 29 7.12 33.38 22.65
CA PRO A 29 6.93 33.14 24.08
C PRO A 29 5.57 33.68 24.59
N PHE A 30 4.51 33.47 23.82
CA PHE A 30 3.15 33.88 24.14
C PHE A 30 2.20 32.69 23.97
N PHE A 31 1.14 32.69 24.76
CA PHE A 31 0.04 31.76 24.64
C PHE A 31 -1.28 32.52 24.85
N VAL A 32 -2.35 31.99 24.29
CA VAL A 32 -3.71 32.48 24.52
C VAL A 32 -4.47 31.43 25.32
N ALA A 33 -5.14 31.87 26.38
CA ALA A 33 -6.05 31.05 27.15
C ALA A 33 -7.48 31.62 27.02
N VAL A 34 -8.46 30.73 26.97
CA VAL A 34 -9.88 31.11 26.89
C VAL A 34 -10.54 30.83 28.23
N SER A 35 -11.19 31.86 28.79
CA SER A 35 -12.00 31.73 30.00
C SER A 35 -13.48 31.84 29.64
N ASN A 36 -14.28 30.86 30.06
CA ASN A 36 -15.74 30.91 29.91
C ASN A 36 -16.43 31.73 31.00
N THR A 37 -15.65 32.29 31.94
CA THR A 37 -16.15 33.11 33.04
C THR A 37 -15.54 34.50 32.96
N GLU A 38 -16.34 35.53 33.23
CA GLU A 38 -15.86 36.90 33.33
C GLU A 38 -14.94 37.04 34.57
N PRO A 39 -13.65 37.35 34.38
CA PRO A 39 -12.71 37.41 35.48
C PRO A 39 -12.86 38.73 36.24
N LYS A 40 -12.90 38.64 37.58
CA LYS A 40 -12.91 39.82 38.45
C LYS A 40 -11.61 40.63 38.37
N ASP A 41 -10.49 39.95 38.15
CA ASP A 41 -9.17 40.53 37.94
C ASP A 41 -8.43 39.72 36.86
N LEU A 42 -8.19 40.35 35.72
CA LEU A 42 -7.49 39.75 34.59
C LEU A 42 -6.03 39.43 34.91
N GLU A 43 -5.39 40.20 35.78
CA GLU A 43 -3.97 40.03 36.10
C GLU A 43 -3.74 38.77 36.93
N VAL A 44 -4.63 38.51 37.90
CA VAL A 44 -4.60 37.28 38.70
C VAL A 44 -4.79 36.04 37.81
N VAL A 45 -5.74 36.09 36.88
CA VAL A 45 -5.98 34.99 35.93
C VAL A 45 -4.78 34.80 35.00
N ARG A 46 -4.17 35.88 34.51
CA ARG A 46 -2.96 35.82 33.69
C ARG A 46 -1.81 35.15 34.43
N GLN A 47 -1.50 35.60 35.65
CA GLN A 47 -0.42 35.05 36.46
C GLN A 47 -0.67 33.59 36.84
N GLY A 48 -1.94 33.23 37.11
CA GLY A 48 -2.35 31.85 37.37
C GLY A 48 -2.03 30.93 36.20
N ASN A 49 -2.50 31.26 35.00
CA ASN A 49 -2.22 30.48 33.80
C ASN A 49 -0.72 30.42 33.46
N GLN A 50 0.01 31.53 33.64
CA GLN A 50 1.47 31.55 33.46
C GLN A 50 2.18 30.60 34.42
N ARG A 51 1.78 30.57 35.70
CA ARG A 51 2.37 29.68 36.70
C ARG A 51 2.11 28.22 36.37
N VAL A 52 0.90 27.88 35.94
CA VAL A 52 0.54 26.52 35.53
C VAL A 52 1.33 26.09 34.31
N LEU A 53 1.40 26.92 33.27
CA LEU A 53 2.21 26.61 32.08
C LEU A 53 3.68 26.43 32.42
N LYS A 54 4.24 27.33 33.24
CA LYS A 54 5.64 27.26 33.64
C LYS A 54 5.97 25.94 34.35
N ALA A 55 5.09 25.46 35.23
CA ALA A 55 5.25 24.16 35.87
C ALA A 55 5.25 23.02 34.84
N ARG A 56 4.28 23.01 33.91
CA ARG A 56 4.20 21.98 32.86
C ARG A 56 5.39 21.95 31.91
N LEU A 57 5.91 23.12 31.54
CA LEU A 57 7.11 23.21 30.73
C LEU A 57 8.37 22.80 31.51
N ALA A 58 8.39 22.98 32.83
CA ALA A 58 9.47 22.48 33.67
C ALA A 58 9.42 20.94 33.77
N ASP A 59 8.23 20.35 33.92
CA ASP A 59 8.04 18.89 33.88
C ASP A 59 8.53 18.32 32.53
N ALA A 60 8.08 18.90 31.42
CA ALA A 60 8.53 18.48 30.08
C ALA A 60 10.06 18.62 29.91
N ARG A 61 10.66 19.70 30.41
CA ARG A 61 12.11 19.87 30.42
C ARG A 61 12.80 18.77 31.23
N PHE A 62 12.28 18.43 32.39
CA PHE A 62 12.83 17.37 33.23
C PHE A 62 12.85 16.03 32.50
N PHE A 63 11.73 15.61 31.91
CA PHE A 63 11.67 14.36 31.13
C PHE A 63 12.65 14.37 29.96
N PHE A 64 12.72 15.48 29.23
CA PHE A 64 13.64 15.63 28.11
C PHE A 64 15.11 15.51 28.53
N GLU A 65 15.50 16.18 29.61
CA GLU A 65 16.86 16.14 30.14
C GLU A 65 17.21 14.77 30.74
N GLU A 66 16.24 14.06 31.33
CA GLU A 66 16.41 12.70 31.82
C GLU A 66 16.63 11.71 30.67
N ASP A 67 15.78 11.78 29.63
CA ASP A 67 15.86 10.90 28.48
C ASP A 67 17.20 11.00 27.75
N LEU A 68 17.76 12.22 27.66
CA LEU A 68 19.04 12.49 27.02
C LEU A 68 20.27 11.89 27.73
N LYS A 69 20.14 11.41 28.97
CA LYS A 69 21.25 10.79 29.69
C LYS A 69 21.65 9.42 29.14
N VAL A 70 20.73 8.75 28.47
CA VAL A 70 20.94 7.42 27.87
C VAL A 70 20.71 7.54 26.37
N PRO A 71 21.74 7.30 25.53
CA PRO A 71 21.59 7.31 24.08
C PRO A 71 20.48 6.38 23.60
N LEU A 72 19.81 6.75 22.50
CA LEU A 72 18.66 6.01 22.01
C LEU A 72 19.00 4.53 21.75
N GLU A 73 20.14 4.23 21.11
CA GLU A 73 20.54 2.85 20.81
C GLU A 73 20.68 1.95 22.05
N GLU A 74 21.13 2.49 23.19
CA GLU A 74 21.33 1.70 24.42
C GLU A 74 20.01 1.17 24.99
N ARG A 75 18.89 1.80 24.64
CA ARG A 75 17.54 1.42 25.09
C ARG A 75 16.89 0.33 24.22
N VAL A 76 17.48 -0.04 23.08
CA VAL A 76 16.83 -0.99 22.14
C VAL A 76 16.54 -2.34 22.81
N GLU A 77 17.45 -2.84 23.63
CA GLU A 77 17.31 -4.11 24.33
C GLU A 77 16.14 -4.12 25.33
N GLU A 78 15.78 -2.96 25.88
CA GLU A 78 14.65 -2.82 26.81
C GLU A 78 13.29 -3.09 26.12
N LEU A 79 13.22 -2.99 24.78
CA LEU A 79 12.03 -3.36 24.01
C LEU A 79 11.64 -4.84 24.19
N LYS A 80 12.53 -5.69 24.71
CA LYS A 80 12.23 -7.08 25.10
C LYS A 80 11.21 -7.15 26.24
N GLY A 81 11.13 -6.11 27.07
CA GLY A 81 10.14 -6.01 28.15
C GLY A 81 8.76 -5.58 27.67
N MET A 82 8.64 -5.07 26.44
CA MET A 82 7.40 -4.54 25.89
C MET A 82 6.70 -5.56 25.00
N VAL A 83 5.56 -6.08 25.45
CA VAL A 83 4.72 -6.97 24.64
C VAL A 83 4.09 -6.18 23.48
N PHE A 84 4.35 -6.61 22.25
CA PHE A 84 3.65 -6.08 21.07
C PHE A 84 2.25 -6.70 20.98
N GLN A 85 2.19 -8.03 20.97
CA GLN A 85 0.95 -8.81 21.03
C GLN A 85 1.30 -10.21 21.57
N ALA A 86 0.45 -10.78 22.42
CA ALA A 86 0.77 -11.98 23.21
C ALA A 86 1.28 -13.19 22.41
N GLN A 87 0.78 -13.42 21.19
CA GLN A 87 1.22 -14.49 20.29
C GLN A 87 2.33 -14.05 19.33
N LEU A 88 2.43 -12.77 18.99
CA LEU A 88 3.42 -12.22 18.04
C LEU A 88 4.73 -11.75 18.69
N GLY A 89 4.78 -11.73 20.03
CA GLY A 89 5.97 -11.47 20.83
C GLY A 89 6.10 -10.01 21.28
N THR A 90 7.35 -9.58 21.40
CA THR A 90 7.77 -8.29 21.95
C THR A 90 8.00 -7.24 20.86
N LEU A 91 8.08 -5.97 21.24
CA LEU A 91 8.48 -4.90 20.32
C LEU A 91 9.91 -5.07 19.83
N TYR A 92 10.80 -5.68 20.62
CA TYR A 92 12.16 -6.02 20.15
C TYR A 92 12.11 -7.01 18.99
N GLU A 93 11.37 -8.12 19.15
CA GLU A 93 11.24 -9.13 18.09
C GLU A 93 10.59 -8.55 16.83
N LYS A 94 9.55 -7.71 16.99
CA LYS A 94 8.96 -6.97 15.89
C LYS A 94 9.97 -6.06 15.20
N THR A 95 10.75 -5.30 15.96
CA THR A 95 11.77 -4.38 15.45
C THR A 95 12.80 -5.11 14.57
N LEU A 96 13.24 -6.31 14.97
CA LEU A 96 14.15 -7.12 14.16
C LEU A 96 13.51 -7.60 12.85
N ARG A 97 12.24 -8.04 12.88
CA ARG A 97 11.51 -8.43 11.66
C ARG A 97 11.32 -7.23 10.72
N VAL A 98 10.95 -6.08 11.25
CA VAL A 98 10.78 -4.84 10.47
C VAL A 98 12.10 -4.40 9.83
N LYS A 99 13.23 -4.51 10.55
CA LYS A 99 14.56 -4.25 9.99
C LYS A 99 14.89 -5.16 8.81
N GLU A 100 14.59 -6.46 8.93
CA GLU A 100 14.81 -7.43 7.85
C GLU A 100 13.91 -7.12 6.64
N LEU A 101 12.61 -6.89 6.87
CA LEU A 101 11.65 -6.53 5.82
C LEU A 101 12.04 -5.23 5.11
N ALA A 102 12.42 -4.19 5.86
CA ALA A 102 12.88 -2.92 5.29
C ALA A 102 14.14 -3.12 4.44
N GLY A 103 15.04 -4.02 4.83
CA GLY A 103 16.21 -4.42 4.06
C GLY A 103 15.84 -5.05 2.71
N ARG A 104 14.97 -6.07 2.72
CA ARG A 104 14.49 -6.76 1.50
C ARG A 104 13.73 -5.82 0.56
N LEU A 105 12.86 -4.98 1.13
CA LEU A 105 12.15 -3.93 0.39
C LEU A 105 13.13 -2.96 -0.28
N ALA A 106 14.12 -2.46 0.46
CA ALA A 106 15.11 -1.53 -0.08
C ALA A 106 15.90 -2.16 -1.24
N GLU A 107 16.37 -3.41 -1.11
CA GLU A 107 17.06 -4.12 -2.19
C GLU A 107 16.22 -4.20 -3.46
N ARG A 108 14.89 -4.32 -3.33
CA ARG A 108 14.00 -4.49 -4.48
C ARG A 108 13.69 -3.18 -5.20
N VAL A 109 13.43 -2.10 -4.46
CA VAL A 109 12.87 -0.86 -5.05
C VAL A 109 13.70 0.41 -4.82
N ALA A 110 14.56 0.45 -3.80
CA ALA A 110 15.41 1.61 -3.52
C ALA A 110 16.73 1.21 -2.81
N PRO A 111 17.67 0.56 -3.53
CA PRO A 111 18.88 0.00 -2.90
C PRO A 111 19.75 1.05 -2.19
N HIS A 112 19.71 2.29 -2.67
CA HIS A 112 20.44 3.42 -2.08
C HIS A 112 19.97 3.78 -0.66
N ALA A 113 18.72 3.45 -0.29
CA ALA A 113 18.15 3.76 1.02
C ALA A 113 18.32 2.63 2.05
N LYS A 114 18.88 1.48 1.65
CA LYS A 114 18.91 0.25 2.46
C LYS A 114 19.51 0.44 3.85
N GLU A 115 20.70 1.03 3.93
CA GLU A 115 21.39 1.22 5.22
C GLU A 115 20.58 2.13 6.16
N ALA A 116 20.06 3.24 5.61
CA ALA A 116 19.26 4.19 6.38
C ALA A 116 17.95 3.54 6.85
N ALA A 117 17.27 2.77 5.99
CA ALA A 117 16.04 2.06 6.32
C ALA A 117 16.28 1.00 7.42
N GLN A 118 17.33 0.20 7.31
CA GLN A 118 17.63 -0.82 8.32
C GLN A 118 18.03 -0.19 9.66
N ARG A 119 18.80 0.90 9.65
CA ARG A 119 19.17 1.62 10.88
C ARG A 119 17.97 2.28 11.52
N ALA A 120 17.13 2.95 10.74
CA ALA A 120 15.91 3.58 11.23
C ALA A 120 14.92 2.55 11.77
N ALA A 121 14.73 1.40 11.09
CA ALA A 121 13.90 0.31 11.58
C ALA A 121 14.35 -0.16 12.96
N TYR A 122 15.66 -0.37 13.16
CA TYR A 122 16.23 -0.83 14.43
C TYR A 122 15.96 0.12 15.60
N LEU A 123 15.92 1.43 15.33
CA LEU A 123 15.70 2.47 16.34
C LEU A 123 14.23 2.93 16.43
N SER A 124 13.38 2.48 15.51
CA SER A 124 12.06 3.10 15.22
C SER A 124 11.10 3.13 16.41
N LYS A 125 11.15 2.13 17.29
CA LYS A 125 10.22 1.99 18.43
C LYS A 125 10.80 2.39 19.78
N VAL A 126 12.06 2.84 19.82
CA VAL A 126 12.77 3.04 21.08
C VAL A 126 12.23 4.22 21.88
N ASP A 127 11.70 5.23 21.21
CA ASP A 127 11.12 6.39 21.86
C ASP A 127 9.94 6.04 22.78
N LEU A 128 9.27 4.90 22.56
CA LEU A 128 8.23 4.37 23.44
C LEU A 128 8.70 4.09 24.88
N LEU A 129 9.99 3.91 25.10
CA LEU A 129 10.60 3.68 26.42
C LEU A 129 10.98 4.97 27.14
N THR A 130 10.81 6.12 26.48
CA THR A 130 11.24 7.42 27.01
C THR A 130 10.19 8.01 27.93
N GLU A 131 10.62 8.68 28.99
CA GLU A 131 9.71 9.33 29.95
C GLU A 131 8.89 10.41 29.25
N MET A 132 9.48 11.12 28.28
CA MET A 132 8.78 12.10 27.46
C MET A 132 7.59 11.49 26.71
N VAL A 133 7.75 10.33 26.06
CA VAL A 133 6.63 9.69 25.35
C VAL A 133 5.66 9.03 26.32
N GLY A 134 6.12 8.57 27.48
CA GLY A 134 5.25 8.11 28.57
C GLY A 134 4.28 9.19 29.05
N GLU A 135 4.78 10.41 29.26
CA GLU A 135 3.95 11.57 29.65
C GLU A 135 3.19 12.18 28.46
N PHE A 136 3.80 12.23 27.28
CA PHE A 136 3.24 12.83 26.06
C PHE A 136 3.21 11.83 24.88
N PRO A 137 2.27 10.87 24.87
CA PRO A 137 2.21 9.84 23.83
C PRO A 137 2.06 10.38 22.40
N GLN A 138 1.53 11.61 22.24
CA GLN A 138 1.36 12.25 20.93
C GLN A 138 2.70 12.64 20.27
N LEU A 139 3.78 12.70 21.06
CA LEU A 139 5.13 13.03 20.57
C LEU A 139 5.90 11.80 20.06
N GLN A 140 5.28 10.63 20.03
CA GLN A 140 5.84 9.44 19.39
C GLN A 140 6.25 9.72 17.93
N GLY A 141 7.39 9.17 17.53
CA GLY A 141 8.10 9.42 16.28
C GLY A 141 8.85 10.75 16.27
N VAL A 142 8.24 11.82 16.81
CA VAL A 142 8.89 13.14 16.89
C VAL A 142 10.07 13.09 17.85
N MET A 143 9.86 12.51 19.04
CA MET A 143 10.95 12.33 20.00
C MET A 143 11.97 11.31 19.53
N GLY A 144 11.54 10.23 18.86
CA GLY A 144 12.47 9.30 18.22
C GLY A 144 13.45 10.00 17.27
N ARG A 145 12.96 10.89 16.39
CA ARG A 145 13.81 11.72 15.53
C ARG A 145 14.72 12.65 16.32
N GLU A 146 14.18 13.40 17.28
CA GLU A 146 14.96 14.37 18.06
C GLU A 146 16.10 13.70 18.83
N TYR A 147 15.81 12.58 19.50
CA TYR A 147 16.78 11.82 20.26
C TYR A 147 17.81 11.14 19.36
N ALA A 148 17.42 10.63 18.19
CA ALA A 148 18.36 10.11 17.20
C ALA A 148 19.35 11.19 16.73
N LEU A 149 18.86 12.37 16.35
CA LEU A 149 19.73 13.49 15.93
C LEU A 149 20.73 13.88 17.02
N ARG A 150 20.27 13.98 18.27
CA ARG A 150 21.14 14.33 19.41
C ARG A 150 22.12 13.23 19.81
N SER A 151 21.79 11.99 19.49
CA SER A 151 22.69 10.83 19.66
C SER A 151 23.70 10.70 18.50
N GLY A 152 23.68 11.62 17.53
CA GLY A 152 24.63 11.63 16.41
C GLY A 152 24.23 10.79 15.21
N GLU A 153 22.98 10.31 15.14
CA GLU A 153 22.47 9.62 13.95
C GLU A 153 22.43 10.55 12.73
N ARG A 154 22.54 9.94 11.55
CA ARG A 154 22.40 10.68 10.29
C ARG A 154 21.00 11.30 10.19
N PRO A 155 20.85 12.52 9.64
CA PRO A 155 19.54 13.15 9.48
C PRO A 155 18.50 12.30 8.74
N GLU A 156 18.93 11.56 7.71
CA GLU A 156 18.07 10.63 6.96
C GLU A 156 17.53 9.46 7.81
N VAL A 157 18.34 8.94 8.75
CA VAL A 157 17.91 7.89 9.68
C VAL A 157 16.90 8.46 10.66
N ALA A 158 17.20 9.61 11.25
CA ALA A 158 16.32 10.27 12.21
C ALA A 158 14.97 10.65 11.57
N GLN A 159 14.99 11.13 10.33
CA GLN A 159 13.76 11.44 9.59
C GLN A 159 12.96 10.16 9.32
N ALA A 160 13.60 9.07 8.90
CA ALA A 160 12.92 7.79 8.69
C ALA A 160 12.31 7.21 9.99
N ILE A 161 12.93 7.44 11.16
CA ILE A 161 12.35 7.10 12.47
C ILE A 161 11.04 7.85 12.71
N PHE A 162 10.94 9.13 12.33
CA PHE A 162 9.66 9.84 12.41
C PHE A 162 8.65 9.33 11.37
N GLU A 163 9.10 9.21 10.12
CA GLU A 163 8.24 8.92 8.97
C GLU A 163 7.66 7.50 8.99
N HIS A 164 8.28 6.53 9.66
CA HIS A 164 7.73 5.16 9.65
C HIS A 164 6.31 5.06 10.25
N TYR A 165 5.92 6.01 11.11
CA TYR A 165 4.55 6.11 11.62
C TYR A 165 3.56 6.59 10.56
N LEU A 166 4.02 7.30 9.53
CA LEU A 166 3.18 7.90 8.50
C LEU A 166 2.74 6.85 7.45
N PRO A 167 1.53 6.97 6.89
CA PRO A 167 0.42 7.79 7.38
C PRO A 167 -0.18 7.19 8.65
N ARG A 168 -0.57 8.04 9.61
CA ARG A 168 -1.20 7.64 10.89
C ARG A 168 -2.71 7.50 10.75
N SER A 169 -3.31 8.24 9.81
CA SER A 169 -4.74 8.23 9.50
C SER A 169 -5.00 8.41 8.00
N ALA A 170 -6.24 8.18 7.57
CA ALA A 170 -6.63 8.47 6.19
C ALA A 170 -6.47 9.96 5.90
N GLY A 171 -5.82 10.30 4.78
CA GLY A 171 -5.52 11.68 4.40
C GLY A 171 -4.36 12.35 5.14
N ASP A 172 -3.63 11.59 5.98
CA ASP A 172 -2.39 12.07 6.59
C ASP A 172 -1.26 12.16 5.55
N THR A 173 -0.22 12.91 5.88
CA THR A 173 1.02 12.98 5.10
C THR A 173 1.65 11.61 4.92
N LEU A 174 2.27 11.39 3.75
CA LEU A 174 3.03 10.19 3.45
C LEU A 174 4.52 10.42 3.74
N PRO A 175 5.30 9.35 4.01
CA PRO A 175 6.75 9.44 4.10
C PRO A 175 7.37 10.09 2.85
N GLU A 176 8.15 11.14 3.05
CA GLU A 176 8.84 11.83 1.96
C GLU A 176 10.12 11.09 1.55
N SER A 177 10.85 10.51 2.52
CA SER A 177 12.08 9.77 2.24
C SER A 177 11.80 8.31 1.86
N ASP A 178 12.68 7.73 1.03
CA ASP A 178 12.57 6.32 0.69
C ASP A 178 12.81 5.44 1.92
N ALA A 179 13.77 5.79 2.78
CA ALA A 179 14.02 5.07 4.03
C ALA A 179 12.77 5.06 4.93
N GLY A 180 12.11 6.21 5.14
CA GLY A 180 10.88 6.30 5.93
C GLY A 180 9.72 5.50 5.31
N ALA A 181 9.55 5.58 3.99
CA ALA A 181 8.55 4.83 3.25
C ALA A 181 8.71 3.32 3.42
N LEU A 182 9.95 2.81 3.27
CA LEU A 182 10.24 1.38 3.36
C LEU A 182 10.03 0.86 4.79
N VAL A 183 10.47 1.59 5.82
CA VAL A 183 10.24 1.19 7.22
C VAL A 183 8.75 1.24 7.57
N SER A 184 8.02 2.24 7.05
CA SER A 184 6.57 2.33 7.23
C SER A 184 5.84 1.12 6.63
N VAL A 185 6.18 0.74 5.39
CA VAL A 185 5.60 -0.44 4.72
C VAL A 185 5.96 -1.71 5.50
N ALA A 186 7.22 -1.87 5.91
CA ALA A 186 7.70 -3.01 6.69
C ALA A 186 6.97 -3.16 8.04
N ASP A 187 6.82 -2.07 8.80
CA ASP A 187 6.13 -2.08 10.10
C ASP A 187 4.65 -2.45 9.96
N LYS A 188 4.00 -1.91 8.92
CA LYS A 188 2.59 -2.13 8.65
C LYS A 188 2.32 -3.54 8.13
N ILE A 189 3.14 -4.06 7.21
CA ILE A 189 2.93 -5.41 6.68
C ILE A 189 3.18 -6.47 7.74
N ASP A 190 4.19 -6.31 8.60
CA ASP A 190 4.43 -7.22 9.73
C ASP A 190 3.20 -7.30 10.64
N THR A 191 2.58 -6.16 10.93
CA THR A 191 1.36 -6.12 11.75
C THR A 191 0.17 -6.75 11.03
N VAL A 192 -0.06 -6.44 9.75
CA VAL A 192 -1.17 -6.99 8.98
C VAL A 192 -1.07 -8.50 8.87
N VAL A 193 0.07 -9.03 8.44
CA VAL A 193 0.28 -10.48 8.29
C VAL A 193 0.25 -11.17 9.65
N GLY A 194 0.92 -10.61 10.66
CA GLY A 194 0.91 -11.17 12.01
C GLY A 194 -0.48 -11.28 12.60
N CYS A 195 -1.27 -10.20 12.56
CA CYS A 195 -2.64 -10.21 13.08
C CYS A 195 -3.54 -11.22 12.35
N PHE A 196 -3.44 -11.34 11.02
CA PHE A 196 -4.18 -12.38 10.29
C PHE A 196 -3.73 -13.78 10.70
N GLY A 197 -2.43 -13.99 10.89
CA GLY A 197 -1.82 -15.26 11.28
C GLY A 197 -2.23 -15.78 12.66
N VAL A 198 -2.60 -14.88 13.58
CA VAL A 198 -3.11 -15.21 14.92
C VAL A 198 -4.63 -15.03 15.05
N GLY A 199 -5.35 -14.79 13.95
CA GLY A 199 -6.81 -14.72 13.93
C GLY A 199 -7.43 -13.38 14.37
N LEU A 200 -6.63 -12.33 14.51
CA LEU A 200 -7.07 -10.96 14.83
C LEU A 200 -7.52 -10.20 13.57
N VAL A 201 -8.42 -10.80 12.81
CA VAL A 201 -8.96 -10.22 11.57
C VAL A 201 -10.06 -9.19 11.90
N PRO A 202 -10.10 -8.01 11.26
CA PRO A 202 -11.14 -7.01 11.48
C PRO A 202 -12.54 -7.54 11.17
N THR A 203 -13.52 -7.28 12.04
CA THR A 203 -14.92 -7.73 11.89
C THR A 203 -15.88 -6.56 12.04
N GLY A 204 -16.86 -6.43 11.14
CA GLY A 204 -17.82 -5.33 11.16
C GLY A 204 -17.13 -3.97 11.29
N THR A 205 -17.48 -3.22 12.35
CA THR A 205 -16.85 -1.94 12.69
C THR A 205 -15.57 -2.06 13.52
N SER A 206 -15.26 -3.23 14.08
CA SER A 206 -14.10 -3.46 14.94
C SER A 206 -12.82 -3.62 14.09
N ASP A 207 -11.78 -2.90 14.50
CA ASP A 207 -10.43 -3.00 13.93
C ASP A 207 -9.39 -2.57 15.00
N PRO A 208 -9.15 -3.41 16.02
CA PRO A 208 -8.37 -3.02 17.20
C PRO A 208 -6.90 -2.70 16.88
N PHE A 209 -6.33 -3.33 15.85
CA PHE A 209 -4.96 -3.08 15.38
C PHE A 209 -4.93 -2.14 14.16
N ALA A 210 -6.06 -1.54 13.80
CA ALA A 210 -6.19 -0.61 12.67
C ALA A 210 -5.69 -1.18 11.33
N LEU A 211 -5.85 -2.49 11.09
CA LEU A 211 -5.33 -3.17 9.89
C LEU A 211 -5.87 -2.56 8.60
N ARG A 212 -7.12 -2.09 8.58
CA ARG A 212 -7.68 -1.40 7.41
C ARG A 212 -6.89 -0.14 7.06
N ARG A 213 -6.53 0.65 8.08
CA ARG A 213 -5.74 1.87 7.91
C ARG A 213 -4.29 1.55 7.55
N GLN A 214 -3.70 0.53 8.17
CA GLN A 214 -2.34 0.10 7.86
C GLN A 214 -2.21 -0.39 6.42
N THR A 215 -3.14 -1.22 5.94
CA THR A 215 -3.16 -1.69 4.55
C THR A 215 -3.36 -0.53 3.56
N LEU A 216 -4.25 0.41 3.84
CA LEU A 216 -4.38 1.63 3.02
C LEU A 216 -3.10 2.47 3.03
N GLY A 217 -2.42 2.57 4.17
CA GLY A 217 -1.13 3.23 4.28
C GLY A 217 -0.07 2.60 3.37
N ILE A 218 0.01 1.26 3.35
CA ILE A 218 0.92 0.53 2.45
C ILE A 218 0.59 0.83 0.98
N ILE A 219 -0.69 0.71 0.59
CA ILE A 219 -1.15 0.97 -0.78
C ILE A 219 -0.76 2.39 -1.21
N ASN A 220 -1.10 3.40 -0.39
CA ASN A 220 -0.81 4.80 -0.71
C ASN A 220 0.69 5.08 -0.83
N ILE A 221 1.52 4.50 0.04
CA ILE A 221 2.98 4.66 -0.04
C ILE A 221 3.51 4.05 -1.33
N ILE A 222 3.09 2.82 -1.68
CA ILE A 222 3.51 2.14 -2.91
C ILE A 222 3.15 2.97 -4.15
N LEU A 223 1.91 3.49 -4.19
CA LEU A 223 1.42 4.28 -5.32
C LEU A 223 2.12 5.64 -5.44
N GLU A 224 2.26 6.37 -4.32
CA GLU A 224 2.92 7.68 -4.31
C GLU A 224 4.39 7.59 -4.72
N LYS A 225 5.08 6.56 -4.24
CA LYS A 225 6.49 6.31 -4.57
C LYS A 225 6.69 5.65 -5.93
N GLY A 226 5.63 5.14 -6.55
CA GLY A 226 5.71 4.36 -7.78
C GLY A 226 6.52 3.06 -7.64
N TYR A 227 6.52 2.46 -6.44
CA TYR A 227 7.30 1.25 -6.18
C TYR A 227 6.74 0.04 -6.94
N ARG A 228 7.54 -0.49 -7.88
CA ARG A 228 7.26 -1.73 -8.62
C ARG A 228 7.57 -2.93 -7.74
N LEU A 229 6.58 -3.39 -6.98
CA LEU A 229 6.72 -4.39 -5.93
C LEU A 229 5.60 -5.44 -6.04
N SER A 230 5.98 -6.72 -5.93
CA SER A 230 5.04 -7.84 -5.81
C SER A 230 4.47 -7.88 -4.39
N LEU A 231 3.15 -7.74 -4.26
CA LEU A 231 2.43 -7.88 -3.00
C LEU A 231 2.52 -9.31 -2.47
N LYS A 232 2.45 -10.33 -3.33
CA LYS A 232 2.62 -11.73 -2.92
C LYS A 232 4.00 -11.95 -2.32
N GLU A 233 5.05 -11.39 -2.93
CA GLU A 233 6.42 -11.50 -2.41
C GLU A 233 6.55 -10.77 -1.06
N LEU A 234 6.03 -9.55 -0.95
CA LEU A 234 6.03 -8.77 0.29
C LEU A 234 5.29 -9.50 1.43
N ILE A 235 4.10 -10.02 1.15
CA ILE A 235 3.31 -10.81 2.11
C ILE A 235 4.07 -12.09 2.48
N GLY A 236 4.67 -12.77 1.50
CA GLY A 236 5.46 -13.98 1.70
C GLY A 236 6.68 -13.76 2.61
N TRP A 237 7.41 -12.65 2.46
CA TRP A 237 8.52 -12.31 3.36
C TRP A 237 8.05 -12.10 4.80
N ALA A 238 6.95 -11.39 5.00
CA ALA A 238 6.39 -11.18 6.35
C ALA A 238 5.91 -12.51 6.95
N SER A 239 5.24 -13.35 6.16
CA SER A 239 4.81 -14.70 6.55
C SER A 239 5.98 -15.60 6.91
N GLU A 240 7.08 -15.55 6.16
CA GLU A 240 8.31 -16.30 6.44
C GLU A 240 8.86 -15.95 7.83
N LEU A 241 9.01 -14.65 8.13
CA LEU A 241 9.55 -14.16 9.40
C LEU A 241 8.62 -14.39 10.60
N LEU A 242 7.33 -14.59 10.34
CA LEU A 242 6.30 -14.84 11.35
C LEU A 242 5.90 -16.32 11.45
N ARG A 243 6.50 -17.22 10.65
CA ARG A 243 6.05 -18.61 10.49
C ARG A 243 5.86 -19.35 11.81
N GLU A 244 6.79 -19.20 12.75
CA GLU A 244 6.73 -19.86 14.06
C GLU A 244 5.66 -19.28 15.01
N ARG A 245 5.09 -18.11 14.67
CA ARG A 245 4.07 -17.40 15.45
C ARG A 245 2.67 -17.54 14.86
N MET A 246 2.53 -18.09 13.67
CA MET A 246 1.25 -18.23 12.97
C MET A 246 0.66 -19.62 13.19
N GLU A 247 -0.64 -19.66 13.46
CA GLU A 247 -1.38 -20.91 13.72
C GLU A 247 -2.39 -21.22 12.61
N ARG A 248 -2.59 -20.29 11.67
CA ARG A 248 -3.63 -20.35 10.63
C ARG A 248 -3.05 -20.67 9.26
N GLU A 249 -3.80 -21.44 8.49
CA GLU A 249 -3.53 -21.70 7.08
C GLU A 249 -4.09 -20.59 6.18
N LYS A 250 -3.55 -20.48 4.96
CA LYS A 250 -4.01 -19.54 3.91
C LYS A 250 -3.99 -18.06 4.32
N VAL A 251 -3.08 -17.68 5.22
CA VAL A 251 -2.92 -16.29 5.67
C VAL A 251 -2.59 -15.38 4.50
N GLU A 252 -1.69 -15.80 3.61
CA GLU A 252 -1.26 -14.98 2.47
C GLU A 252 -2.41 -14.66 1.51
N GLU A 253 -3.26 -15.65 1.19
CA GLU A 253 -4.45 -15.47 0.36
C GLU A 253 -5.46 -14.49 1.01
N GLN A 254 -5.69 -14.64 2.32
CA GLN A 254 -6.59 -13.76 3.07
C GLN A 254 -6.07 -12.32 3.12
N VAL A 255 -4.76 -12.14 3.30
CA VAL A 255 -4.15 -10.80 3.31
C VAL A 255 -4.22 -10.19 1.91
N LEU A 256 -3.93 -10.94 0.85
CA LEU A 256 -4.02 -10.44 -0.53
C LEU A 256 -5.45 -10.00 -0.87
N GLU A 257 -6.46 -10.77 -0.48
CA GLU A 257 -7.86 -10.40 -0.66
C GLU A 257 -8.26 -9.18 0.18
N PHE A 258 -7.68 -9.05 1.39
CA PHE A 258 -7.85 -7.85 2.20
C PHE A 258 -7.27 -6.61 1.52
N PHE A 259 -6.10 -6.73 0.91
CA PHE A 259 -5.51 -5.68 0.07
C PHE A 259 -6.40 -5.33 -1.13
N ARG A 260 -6.94 -6.32 -1.86
CA ARG A 260 -7.86 -6.11 -2.98
C ARG A 260 -9.03 -5.23 -2.56
N GLY A 261 -9.74 -5.64 -1.50
CA GLY A 261 -10.89 -4.88 -1.02
C GLY A 261 -10.53 -3.48 -0.52
N ARG A 262 -9.31 -3.26 0.01
CA ARG A 262 -8.86 -1.90 0.37
C ARG A 262 -8.54 -1.07 -0.87
N TYR A 263 -7.92 -1.66 -1.88
CA TYR A 263 -7.56 -0.95 -3.09
C TYR A 263 -8.78 -0.54 -3.92
N GLU A 264 -9.78 -1.41 -4.05
CA GLU A 264 -11.08 -1.07 -4.64
C GLU A 264 -11.74 0.14 -3.94
N ASN A 265 -11.75 0.13 -2.61
CA ASN A 265 -12.32 1.23 -1.81
C ASN A 265 -11.51 2.53 -1.91
N LEU A 266 -10.23 2.47 -2.31
CA LEU A 266 -9.43 3.65 -2.63
C LEU A 266 -9.78 4.20 -4.02
N LEU A 267 -9.96 3.31 -5.01
CA LEU A 267 -10.17 3.68 -6.41
C LEU A 267 -11.58 4.24 -6.69
N PHE A 268 -12.64 3.68 -6.08
CA PHE A 268 -14.00 4.14 -6.40
C PHE A 268 -14.27 5.63 -6.06
N PRO A 269 -13.83 6.16 -4.91
CA PRO A 269 -13.95 7.59 -4.62
C PRO A 269 -13.14 8.50 -5.55
N GLU A 270 -12.08 7.99 -6.18
CA GLU A 270 -11.32 8.73 -7.21
C GLU A 270 -12.06 8.83 -8.56
N GLY A 271 -13.17 8.10 -8.72
CA GLY A 271 -14.02 8.13 -9.92
C GLY A 271 -13.75 6.98 -10.90
N TRP A 272 -12.92 6.00 -10.54
CA TRP A 272 -12.68 4.82 -11.38
C TRP A 272 -13.92 3.92 -11.43
N GLY A 273 -14.27 3.46 -12.64
CA GLY A 273 -15.44 2.61 -12.86
C GLY A 273 -15.27 1.21 -12.25
N ARG A 274 -16.37 0.65 -11.73
CA ARG A 274 -16.33 -0.62 -10.99
C ARG A 274 -15.89 -1.80 -11.83
N GLU A 275 -16.28 -1.82 -13.10
CA GLU A 275 -15.99 -2.94 -13.98
C GLU A 275 -14.54 -2.92 -14.48
N GLU A 276 -13.97 -1.73 -14.72
CA GLU A 276 -12.56 -1.55 -15.11
C GLU A 276 -11.64 -1.97 -13.98
N VAL A 277 -11.97 -1.53 -12.76
CA VAL A 277 -11.25 -1.95 -11.55
C VAL A 277 -11.34 -3.47 -11.39
N ALA A 278 -12.54 -4.05 -11.46
CA ALA A 278 -12.70 -5.50 -11.35
C ALA A 278 -11.95 -6.26 -12.46
N ALA A 279 -12.06 -5.81 -13.71
CA ALA A 279 -11.42 -6.42 -14.87
C ALA A 279 -9.90 -6.50 -14.69
N VAL A 280 -9.28 -5.41 -14.23
CA VAL A 280 -7.82 -5.41 -14.01
C VAL A 280 -7.45 -6.18 -12.76
N LEU A 281 -8.10 -5.95 -11.63
CA LEU A 281 -7.69 -6.59 -10.38
C LEU A 281 -7.91 -8.11 -10.41
N ASN A 282 -8.82 -8.63 -11.24
CA ASN A 282 -8.97 -10.08 -11.45
C ASN A 282 -7.72 -10.73 -12.01
N VAL A 283 -6.91 -9.99 -12.79
CA VAL A 283 -5.72 -10.53 -13.47
C VAL A 283 -4.41 -10.01 -12.87
N GLN A 284 -4.42 -8.79 -12.34
CA GLN A 284 -3.25 -8.12 -11.80
C GLN A 284 -3.60 -7.43 -10.47
N MET A 285 -3.31 -8.14 -9.39
CA MET A 285 -3.37 -7.63 -8.01
C MET A 285 -1.98 -7.67 -7.34
N ASP A 286 -0.96 -8.15 -8.05
CA ASP A 286 0.35 -8.35 -7.47
C ASP A 286 1.20 -7.08 -7.50
N ASP A 287 1.10 -6.28 -8.55
CA ASP A 287 1.74 -4.96 -8.63
C ASP A 287 0.68 -3.86 -8.75
N LEU A 288 0.55 -3.06 -7.69
CA LEU A 288 -0.48 -2.03 -7.57
C LEU A 288 -0.31 -0.87 -8.56
N VAL A 289 0.94 -0.51 -8.85
CA VAL A 289 1.27 0.55 -9.82
C VAL A 289 0.90 0.07 -11.22
N ASP A 290 1.12 -1.21 -11.51
CA ASP A 290 0.77 -1.85 -12.79
C ASP A 290 -0.73 -1.84 -12.99
N ALA A 291 -1.45 -2.28 -11.96
CA ALA A 291 -2.89 -2.34 -11.98
C ALA A 291 -3.47 -0.94 -12.19
N ARG A 292 -2.92 0.09 -11.53
CA ARG A 292 -3.37 1.48 -11.72
C ARG A 292 -3.23 1.93 -13.17
N ARG A 293 -2.07 1.69 -13.79
CA ARG A 293 -1.80 2.05 -15.20
C ARG A 293 -2.77 1.36 -16.17
N ARG A 294 -3.09 0.09 -15.93
CA ARG A 294 -4.06 -0.65 -16.74
C ARG A 294 -5.48 -0.14 -16.57
N ILE A 295 -5.89 0.19 -15.33
CA ILE A 295 -7.20 0.78 -15.03
C ILE A 295 -7.33 2.14 -15.71
N GLU A 296 -6.28 2.96 -15.65
CA GLU A 296 -6.20 4.26 -16.33
C GLU A 296 -6.39 4.10 -17.85
N ALA A 297 -5.67 3.15 -18.47
CA ALA A 297 -5.78 2.89 -19.91
C ALA A 297 -7.19 2.40 -20.32
N LEU A 298 -7.76 1.44 -19.58
CA LEU A 298 -9.14 0.98 -19.84
C LEU A 298 -10.16 2.10 -19.70
N SER A 299 -10.03 2.92 -18.65
CA SER A 299 -10.96 4.02 -18.39
C SER A 299 -10.89 5.09 -19.48
N ARG A 300 -9.72 5.33 -20.08
CA ARG A 300 -9.56 6.24 -21.23
C ARG A 300 -10.13 5.70 -22.52
N MET A 301 -10.07 4.37 -22.72
CA MET A 301 -10.59 3.72 -23.93
C MET A 301 -12.10 3.54 -23.88
N ARG A 302 -12.70 3.42 -22.69
CA ARG A 302 -14.13 3.12 -22.52
C ARG A 302 -15.10 4.04 -23.27
N PRO A 303 -14.89 5.37 -23.36
CA PRO A 303 -15.79 6.26 -24.10
C PRO A 303 -15.79 6.06 -25.62
N LEU A 304 -14.87 5.25 -26.17
CA LEU A 304 -14.73 5.05 -27.61
C LEU A 304 -15.70 3.97 -28.13
N PRO A 305 -16.50 4.24 -29.18
CA PRO A 305 -17.43 3.25 -29.75
C PRO A 305 -16.76 1.96 -30.23
N GLU A 306 -15.51 2.07 -30.70
CA GLU A 306 -14.72 0.93 -31.14
C GLU A 306 -14.39 -0.01 -29.96
N PHE A 307 -14.21 0.54 -28.76
CA PHE A 307 -13.91 -0.22 -27.55
C PHE A 307 -15.12 -1.00 -27.06
N GLU A 308 -16.32 -0.39 -27.02
CA GLU A 308 -17.55 -1.09 -26.63
C GLU A 308 -17.80 -2.32 -27.52
N SER A 309 -17.66 -2.13 -28.83
CA SER A 309 -17.83 -3.21 -29.79
C SER A 309 -16.76 -4.31 -29.62
N MET A 310 -15.53 -3.91 -29.30
CA MET A 310 -14.42 -4.82 -29.00
C MET A 310 -14.73 -5.66 -27.75
N VAL A 311 -15.21 -5.05 -26.67
CA VAL A 311 -15.62 -5.73 -25.43
C VAL A 311 -16.68 -6.80 -25.71
N VAL A 312 -17.70 -6.50 -26.51
CA VAL A 312 -18.76 -7.47 -26.86
C VAL A 312 -18.19 -8.71 -27.55
N ALA A 313 -17.32 -8.52 -28.56
CA ALA A 313 -16.70 -9.62 -29.28
C ALA A 313 -15.83 -10.50 -28.36
N PHE A 314 -14.99 -9.90 -27.51
CA PHE A 314 -14.10 -10.66 -26.63
C PHE A 314 -14.81 -11.27 -25.42
N LYS A 315 -15.91 -10.68 -24.95
CA LYS A 315 -16.77 -11.30 -23.94
C LYS A 315 -17.38 -12.59 -24.46
N ARG A 316 -17.71 -12.67 -25.76
CA ARG A 316 -18.15 -13.92 -26.41
C ARG A 316 -17.03 -14.97 -26.42
N VAL A 317 -15.80 -14.58 -26.77
CA VAL A 317 -14.62 -15.44 -26.71
C VAL A 317 -14.45 -16.01 -25.29
N ALA A 318 -14.37 -15.14 -24.28
CA ALA A 318 -14.18 -15.51 -22.88
C ALA A 318 -15.29 -16.46 -22.37
N ASN A 319 -16.55 -16.20 -22.71
CA ASN A 319 -17.67 -17.04 -22.30
C ASN A 319 -17.63 -18.45 -22.92
N ILE A 320 -17.17 -18.58 -24.16
CA ILE A 320 -17.10 -19.87 -24.87
C ILE A 320 -15.98 -20.75 -24.32
N VAL A 321 -14.83 -20.16 -23.98
CA VAL A 321 -13.69 -20.92 -23.44
C VAL A 321 -13.82 -21.22 -21.94
N ARG A 322 -14.69 -20.49 -21.22
CA ARG A 322 -14.86 -20.62 -19.76
C ARG A 322 -15.24 -22.05 -19.38
N GLY A 323 -14.41 -22.67 -18.53
CA GLY A 323 -14.67 -24.00 -17.98
C GLY A 323 -14.52 -25.14 -19.00
N THR A 324 -13.84 -24.89 -20.12
CA THR A 324 -13.56 -25.91 -21.14
C THR A 324 -12.09 -26.31 -21.12
N ASP A 325 -11.81 -27.59 -21.35
CA ASP A 325 -10.45 -28.09 -21.55
C ASP A 325 -10.13 -28.15 -23.04
N TYR A 326 -9.03 -27.51 -23.45
CA TYR A 326 -8.54 -27.49 -24.82
C TYR A 326 -7.02 -27.63 -24.87
N PRO A 327 -6.44 -28.12 -25.99
CA PRO A 327 -5.00 -28.16 -26.20
C PRO A 327 -4.38 -26.77 -26.07
N GLU A 328 -3.11 -26.71 -25.62
CA GLU A 328 -2.43 -25.44 -25.46
C GLU A 328 -2.30 -24.69 -26.80
N GLU A 329 -1.82 -25.34 -27.85
CA GLU A 329 -1.66 -24.69 -29.17
C GLU A 329 -2.68 -25.21 -30.19
N PRO A 330 -3.26 -24.32 -31.02
CA PRO A 330 -4.07 -24.74 -32.14
C PRO A 330 -3.18 -25.36 -33.22
N ASP A 331 -3.68 -26.41 -33.87
CA ASP A 331 -3.07 -27.09 -35.01
C ASP A 331 -3.64 -26.51 -36.32
N PRO A 332 -2.84 -25.75 -37.10
CA PRO A 332 -3.29 -25.18 -38.36
C PRO A 332 -3.70 -26.20 -39.41
N SER A 333 -3.26 -27.47 -39.29
CA SER A 333 -3.65 -28.53 -40.23
C SER A 333 -5.11 -28.97 -40.08
N LEU A 334 -5.75 -28.60 -38.96
CA LEU A 334 -7.15 -28.88 -38.67
C LEU A 334 -8.10 -27.72 -39.04
N PHE A 335 -7.59 -26.61 -39.59
CA PHE A 335 -8.43 -25.51 -40.05
C PHE A 335 -9.13 -25.84 -41.37
N ILE A 336 -10.46 -25.86 -41.34
CA ILE A 336 -11.33 -26.17 -42.48
C ILE A 336 -11.79 -24.88 -43.14
N GLU A 337 -12.37 -23.98 -42.36
CA GLU A 337 -12.89 -22.72 -42.88
C GLU A 337 -11.78 -21.67 -43.02
N GLU A 338 -11.89 -20.81 -44.02
CA GLU A 338 -10.90 -19.74 -44.26
C GLU A 338 -10.82 -18.79 -43.05
N GLN A 339 -11.94 -18.55 -42.37
CA GLN A 339 -11.99 -17.67 -41.21
C GLN A 339 -11.21 -18.21 -40.00
N GLU A 340 -11.00 -19.52 -39.89
CA GLU A 340 -10.11 -20.10 -38.87
C GLU A 340 -8.65 -19.70 -39.14
N ARG A 341 -8.24 -19.70 -40.41
CA ARG A 341 -6.90 -19.33 -40.87
C ARG A 341 -6.68 -17.84 -40.73
N GLU A 342 -7.62 -17.02 -41.21
CA GLU A 342 -7.57 -15.56 -41.11
C GLU A 342 -7.47 -15.09 -39.64
N LEU A 343 -8.25 -15.70 -38.75
CA LEU A 343 -8.19 -15.38 -37.32
C LEU A 343 -6.84 -15.78 -36.70
N TYR A 344 -6.32 -16.95 -37.05
CA TYR A 344 -5.02 -17.39 -36.57
C TYR A 344 -3.87 -16.49 -37.05
N GLU A 345 -3.85 -16.12 -38.33
CA GLU A 345 -2.86 -15.21 -38.90
C GLU A 345 -2.93 -13.82 -38.26
N THR A 346 -4.15 -13.29 -38.10
CA THR A 346 -4.38 -12.01 -37.41
C THR A 346 -3.88 -12.07 -35.96
N PHE A 347 -4.17 -13.16 -35.25
CA PHE A 347 -3.68 -13.38 -33.89
C PHE A 347 -2.15 -13.41 -33.82
N GLN A 348 -1.47 -14.11 -34.74
CA GLN A 348 0.00 -14.15 -34.75
C GLN A 348 0.61 -12.77 -34.95
N GLY A 349 0.11 -11.99 -35.91
CA GLY A 349 0.58 -10.62 -36.13
C GLY A 349 0.36 -9.71 -34.92
N VAL A 350 -0.79 -9.84 -34.26
CA VAL A 350 -1.10 -9.08 -33.03
C VAL A 350 -0.24 -9.54 -31.86
N LYS A 351 0.05 -10.83 -31.72
CA LYS A 351 0.89 -11.37 -30.64
C LYS A 351 2.32 -10.80 -30.68
N GLU A 352 2.89 -10.64 -31.87
CA GLU A 352 4.22 -10.05 -32.05
C GLU A 352 4.26 -8.55 -31.67
N GLU A 353 3.25 -7.78 -32.08
CA GLU A 353 3.15 -6.36 -31.72
C GLU A 353 2.81 -6.18 -30.23
N PHE A 354 1.99 -7.06 -29.67
CA PHE A 354 1.61 -7.06 -28.26
C PHE A 354 2.84 -7.17 -27.36
N GLN A 355 3.78 -8.07 -27.65
CA GLN A 355 4.96 -8.27 -26.81
C GLN A 355 5.76 -6.97 -26.65
N ARG A 356 5.98 -6.25 -27.77
CA ARG A 356 6.69 -4.96 -27.76
C ARG A 356 5.97 -3.90 -26.94
N LEU A 357 4.64 -3.78 -27.09
CA LEU A 357 3.86 -2.79 -26.36
C LEU A 357 3.73 -3.16 -24.87
N PHE A 358 3.63 -4.45 -24.54
CA PHE A 358 3.56 -4.94 -23.17
C PHE A 358 4.86 -4.70 -22.41
N GLU A 359 6.01 -4.94 -23.04
CA GLU A 359 7.34 -4.61 -22.47
C GLU A 359 7.52 -3.10 -22.28
N ALA A 360 6.93 -2.29 -23.16
CA ALA A 360 6.92 -0.83 -23.03
C ALA A 360 5.85 -0.30 -22.04
N GLU A 361 5.04 -1.18 -21.45
CA GLU A 361 3.88 -0.85 -20.63
C GLU A 361 2.88 0.12 -21.30
N ASP A 362 2.80 0.10 -22.64
CA ASP A 362 1.87 0.92 -23.43
C ASP A 362 0.50 0.24 -23.52
N TYR A 363 -0.24 0.28 -22.41
CA TYR A 363 -1.56 -0.36 -22.33
C TYR A 363 -2.59 0.26 -23.27
N GLU A 364 -2.53 1.56 -23.55
CA GLU A 364 -3.42 2.19 -24.54
C GLU A 364 -3.14 1.66 -25.95
N GLY A 365 -1.85 1.56 -26.32
CA GLY A 365 -1.42 0.95 -27.57
C GLY A 365 -1.92 -0.48 -27.70
N ILE A 366 -1.81 -1.28 -26.63
CA ILE A 366 -2.30 -2.67 -26.60
C ILE A 366 -3.82 -2.73 -26.83
N LEU A 367 -4.60 -1.88 -26.15
CA LEU A 367 -6.06 -1.87 -26.31
C LEU A 367 -6.48 -1.46 -27.74
N ARG A 368 -5.75 -0.53 -28.37
CA ARG A 368 -5.94 -0.19 -29.79
C ARG A 368 -5.54 -1.33 -30.73
N LEU A 369 -4.46 -2.04 -30.41
CA LEU A 369 -4.01 -3.20 -31.16
C LEU A 369 -5.09 -4.31 -31.14
N PHE A 370 -5.67 -4.58 -29.98
CA PHE A 370 -6.76 -5.55 -29.84
C PHE A 370 -8.00 -5.21 -30.66
N SER A 371 -8.30 -3.93 -30.86
CA SER A 371 -9.41 -3.49 -31.73
C SER A 371 -9.23 -3.97 -33.18
N ARG A 372 -7.99 -4.20 -33.64
CA ARG A 372 -7.70 -4.73 -35.00
C ARG A 372 -8.11 -6.19 -35.17
N MET A 373 -8.22 -6.96 -34.08
CA MET A 373 -8.62 -8.37 -34.14
C MET A 373 -10.14 -8.54 -34.31
N ARG A 374 -10.92 -7.52 -33.95
CA ARG A 374 -12.39 -7.62 -33.94
C ARG A 374 -12.97 -8.12 -35.28
N PRO A 375 -12.61 -7.57 -36.46
CA PRO A 375 -13.21 -8.03 -37.72
C PRO A 375 -12.99 -9.53 -37.98
N ALA A 376 -11.80 -10.06 -37.64
CA ALA A 376 -11.50 -11.48 -37.79
C ALA A 376 -12.26 -12.35 -36.78
N VAL A 377 -12.46 -11.86 -35.56
CA VAL A 377 -13.27 -12.55 -34.53
C VAL A 377 -14.75 -12.59 -34.92
N ASP A 378 -15.29 -11.48 -35.41
CA ASP A 378 -16.67 -11.41 -35.89
C ASP A 378 -16.88 -12.36 -37.08
N ALA A 379 -15.99 -12.32 -38.08
CA ALA A 379 -16.03 -13.20 -39.24
C ALA A 379 -15.92 -14.69 -38.85
N PHE A 380 -15.04 -15.03 -37.92
CA PHE A 380 -14.94 -16.39 -37.37
C PHE A 380 -16.27 -16.81 -36.76
N PHE A 381 -16.89 -15.97 -35.93
CA PHE A 381 -18.12 -16.34 -35.25
C PHE A 381 -19.37 -16.38 -36.14
N ASP A 382 -19.36 -15.67 -37.26
CA ASP A 382 -20.44 -15.68 -38.25
C ASP A 382 -20.38 -16.91 -39.16
N ASN A 383 -19.19 -17.48 -39.39
CA ASN A 383 -18.97 -18.57 -40.35
C ASN A 383 -18.55 -19.90 -39.72
N VAL A 384 -18.07 -19.89 -38.47
CA VAL A 384 -17.48 -21.06 -37.81
C VAL A 384 -18.32 -21.47 -36.60
N LEU A 385 -18.90 -22.67 -36.65
CA LEU A 385 -19.55 -23.27 -35.49
C LEU A 385 -18.49 -23.80 -34.52
N VAL A 386 -18.34 -23.19 -33.34
CA VAL A 386 -17.31 -23.64 -32.38
C VAL A 386 -17.67 -25.01 -31.77
N MET A 387 -18.93 -25.20 -31.41
CA MET A 387 -19.42 -26.40 -30.73
C MET A 387 -19.76 -27.51 -31.73
N GLU A 388 -18.76 -27.94 -32.50
CA GLU A 388 -18.88 -29.04 -33.46
C GLU A 388 -19.05 -30.41 -32.81
N GLU A 389 -19.64 -31.33 -33.60
CA GLU A 389 -19.71 -32.75 -33.25
C GLU A 389 -18.34 -33.41 -33.29
N ASP A 390 -17.50 -33.05 -34.27
CA ASP A 390 -16.12 -33.52 -34.34
C ASP A 390 -15.31 -32.93 -33.18
N LYS A 391 -14.94 -33.81 -32.25
CA LYS A 391 -14.18 -33.46 -31.06
C LYS A 391 -12.84 -32.80 -31.37
N ARG A 392 -12.13 -33.23 -32.43
CA ARG A 392 -10.83 -32.67 -32.79
C ARG A 392 -10.96 -31.24 -33.29
N LEU A 393 -11.92 -30.97 -34.17
CA LEU A 393 -12.20 -29.63 -34.67
C LEU A 393 -12.66 -28.70 -33.55
N ARG A 394 -13.59 -29.15 -32.71
CA ARG A 394 -14.05 -28.37 -31.55
C ARG A 394 -12.89 -28.02 -30.62
N GLN A 395 -12.03 -28.97 -30.28
CA GLN A 395 -10.86 -28.73 -29.43
C GLN A 395 -9.88 -27.75 -30.07
N ASN A 396 -9.68 -27.82 -31.39
CA ASN A 396 -8.80 -26.90 -32.11
C ASN A 396 -9.35 -25.45 -32.12
N ARG A 397 -10.65 -25.29 -32.40
CA ARG A 397 -11.36 -24.01 -32.37
C ARG A 397 -11.33 -23.39 -30.96
N LEU A 398 -11.56 -24.20 -29.93
CA LEU A 398 -11.43 -23.76 -28.53
C LEU A 398 -10.00 -23.35 -28.19
N SER A 399 -8.99 -24.06 -28.69
CA SER A 399 -7.58 -23.70 -28.49
C SER A 399 -7.24 -22.34 -29.09
N LEU A 400 -7.69 -22.06 -30.32
CA LEU A 400 -7.54 -20.76 -30.97
C LEU A 400 -8.19 -19.63 -30.14
N LEU A 401 -9.45 -19.80 -29.76
CA LEU A 401 -10.17 -18.84 -28.91
C LEU A 401 -9.51 -18.68 -27.52
N GLY A 402 -8.98 -19.77 -26.98
CA GLY A 402 -8.25 -19.80 -25.72
C GLY A 402 -6.99 -18.94 -25.77
N LYS A 403 -6.17 -19.08 -26.81
CA LYS A 403 -4.96 -18.27 -27.01
C LYS A 403 -5.27 -16.78 -27.16
N ILE A 404 -6.37 -16.46 -27.82
CA ILE A 404 -6.87 -15.09 -27.89
C ILE A 404 -7.22 -14.63 -26.48
N ASN A 405 -8.12 -15.35 -25.78
CA ASN A 405 -8.52 -15.01 -24.40
C ASN A 405 -7.33 -14.81 -23.45
N ASP A 406 -6.32 -15.69 -23.50
CA ASP A 406 -5.11 -15.60 -22.68
C ASP A 406 -4.35 -14.28 -22.92
N LEU A 407 -4.33 -13.79 -24.16
CA LEU A 407 -3.69 -12.51 -24.50
C LEU A 407 -4.43 -11.33 -23.87
N PHE A 408 -5.77 -11.35 -23.85
CA PHE A 408 -6.59 -10.33 -23.19
C PHE A 408 -6.45 -10.39 -21.67
N MET A 409 -6.44 -11.61 -21.10
CA MET A 409 -6.26 -11.85 -19.67
C MET A 409 -4.90 -11.36 -19.16
N LYS A 410 -3.91 -11.14 -20.03
CA LYS A 410 -2.67 -10.45 -19.63
C LYS A 410 -2.86 -8.98 -19.29
N ILE A 411 -3.96 -8.35 -19.73
CA ILE A 411 -4.28 -6.94 -19.50
C ILE A 411 -5.42 -6.81 -18.49
N ALA A 412 -6.56 -7.45 -18.78
CA ALA A 412 -7.78 -7.37 -18.00
C ALA A 412 -8.72 -8.57 -18.28
N ASP A 413 -9.58 -8.88 -17.34
CA ASP A 413 -10.70 -9.81 -17.53
C ASP A 413 -11.85 -9.08 -18.24
N PHE A 414 -11.92 -9.20 -19.56
CA PHE A 414 -12.96 -8.57 -20.37
C PHE A 414 -14.36 -9.17 -20.12
N SER A 415 -14.46 -10.32 -19.44
CA SER A 415 -15.75 -10.96 -19.24
C SER A 415 -16.66 -10.23 -18.25
N VAL A 416 -16.08 -9.36 -17.41
CA VAL A 416 -16.80 -8.53 -16.43
C VAL A 416 -17.14 -7.13 -16.91
N LEU A 417 -16.70 -6.74 -18.11
CA LEU A 417 -17.05 -5.45 -18.73
C LEU A 417 -18.43 -5.52 -19.41
N THR A 418 -19.19 -4.42 -19.36
CA THR A 418 -20.46 -4.24 -20.07
C THR A 418 -20.38 -3.25 -21.21
#